data_AF-A0A024FVN4-F1
#
_entry.id   AF-A0A024FVN4-F1
#
_cell.length_a   1.000
_cell.length_b   1.000
_cell.length_c   1.000
_cell.angle_alpha   90.00
_cell.angle_beta   90.00
_cell.angle_gamma   90.00
#
_symmetry.space_group_name_H-M   'P 1'
#
loop_
_entity.id
_entity.type
_entity.pdbx_description
1 polymer ?
#
loop_
_entity_poly.entity_id
_entity_poly.type
_entity_poly.pdbx_seq_one_letter_code
_entity_poly.pdbx_strand_id
1 'polypeptide(L)'
;MTHATELVACVAALNWCKLCKQTAPHWNFQQQFQGMSRIPNVSTRIVPKKLIMPETGSCFDATTVSSNRQHVDSKSRSPGVNSVSKCARFDYLRKDTGTGGLAELEKSTRAAALVSNSNTQSTKSGKQPEAYSARYNPPDTSFRKYYERGDLPIQIDHGTVRNMVAWKVDITKLDFHHYLPIFFDGLREMEEPYAFLAEQGIKDMLINANSKVLPVLPQLIIPIKNALNTRQNSVLIKTLNILQLLVTCESATQKDGTTKGLIGQALVPYYRQILPVFNIFIRKNDNIGDAMDYSQRKKLNLGDLIQQTLEIFETNGGDDAFINIKYLVPTYQSVCLN
;
A
#
# COMPACT_ATOMS: atom_id res chain seq x y z
N MET A 1 2.42 -41.24 -32.48
CA MET A 1 1.60 -40.61 -31.42
C MET A 1 2.36 -39.57 -30.57
N THR A 2 3.69 -39.54 -30.58
CA THR A 2 4.53 -38.58 -29.82
C THR A 2 4.73 -37.21 -30.51
N HIS A 3 4.65 -37.14 -31.84
CA HIS A 3 4.82 -35.86 -32.56
C HIS A 3 3.60 -34.92 -32.50
N ALA A 4 2.39 -35.47 -32.29
CA ALA A 4 1.17 -34.67 -32.21
C ALA A 4 1.08 -33.88 -30.89
N THR A 5 1.64 -34.42 -29.80
CA THR A 5 1.65 -33.75 -28.48
C THR A 5 2.65 -32.60 -28.43
N GLU A 6 3.78 -32.68 -29.14
CA GLU A 6 4.76 -31.58 -29.21
C GLU A 6 4.26 -30.39 -30.04
N LEU A 7 3.57 -30.66 -31.15
CA LEU A 7 2.98 -29.58 -31.97
C LEU A 7 1.85 -28.85 -31.23
N VAL A 8 1.03 -29.56 -30.44
CA VAL A 8 -0.02 -28.94 -29.61
C VAL A 8 0.57 -28.10 -28.48
N ALA A 9 1.67 -28.55 -27.86
CA ALA A 9 2.39 -27.77 -26.84
C ALA A 9 3.04 -26.51 -27.44
N CYS A 10 3.60 -26.61 -28.65
CA CYS A 10 4.26 -25.49 -29.34
C CYS A 10 3.25 -24.43 -29.81
N VAL A 11 2.07 -24.85 -30.31
CA VAL A 11 0.97 -23.94 -30.67
C VAL A 11 0.33 -23.30 -29.43
N ALA A 12 0.22 -24.02 -28.31
CA ALA A 12 -0.23 -23.45 -27.04
C ALA A 12 0.76 -22.40 -26.51
N ALA A 13 2.07 -22.64 -26.60
CA ALA A 13 3.10 -21.68 -26.21
C ALA A 13 3.11 -20.42 -27.11
N LEU A 14 2.87 -20.57 -28.42
CA LEU A 14 2.77 -19.46 -29.37
C LEU A 14 1.51 -18.61 -29.18
N ASN A 15 0.36 -19.23 -28.90
CA ASN A 15 -0.88 -18.52 -28.58
C ASN A 15 -0.83 -17.85 -27.19
N TRP A 16 -0.16 -18.46 -26.22
CA TRP A 16 0.14 -17.83 -24.93
C TRP A 16 1.07 -16.63 -25.09
N CYS A 17 2.10 -16.71 -25.94
CA CYS A 17 2.99 -15.60 -26.25
C CYS A 17 2.29 -14.43 -26.98
N LYS A 18 1.27 -14.72 -27.81
CA LYS A 18 0.42 -13.69 -28.43
C LYS A 18 -0.55 -13.03 -27.43
N LEU A 19 -1.14 -13.81 -26.51
CA LEU A 19 -2.03 -13.29 -25.48
C LEU A 19 -1.26 -12.50 -24.41
N CYS A 20 -0.10 -12.98 -23.95
CA CYS A 20 0.80 -12.26 -23.05
C CYS A 20 1.36 -10.97 -23.67
N LYS A 21 1.54 -10.87 -24.99
CA LYS A 21 1.96 -9.61 -25.62
C LYS A 21 0.89 -8.53 -25.61
N GLN A 22 -0.40 -8.89 -25.47
CA GLN A 22 -1.50 -7.94 -25.34
C GLN A 22 -1.84 -7.59 -23.89
N THR A 23 -1.42 -8.42 -22.92
CA THR A 23 -1.70 -8.22 -21.48
C THR A 23 -0.47 -8.02 -20.60
N ALA A 24 0.76 -8.00 -21.14
CA ALA A 24 1.96 -7.69 -20.37
C ALA A 24 2.07 -6.19 -20.09
N PRO A 25 1.91 -5.73 -18.84
CA PRO A 25 2.27 -4.37 -18.53
C PRO A 25 3.80 -4.24 -18.60
N HIS A 26 4.25 -3.42 -19.53
CA HIS A 26 5.64 -3.01 -19.71
C HIS A 26 6.14 -2.27 -18.45
N TRP A 27 6.64 -3.00 -17.45
CA TRP A 27 7.18 -2.40 -16.23
C TRP A 27 8.69 -2.15 -16.36
N ASN A 28 9.03 -0.87 -16.16
CA ASN A 28 10.37 -0.33 -16.26
C ASN A 28 11.08 -0.45 -14.90
N PHE A 29 12.16 -1.24 -14.84
CA PHE A 29 13.16 -1.17 -13.77
C PHE A 29 13.81 0.23 -13.66
N GLN A 30 13.64 1.06 -14.69
CA GLN A 30 14.09 2.45 -14.74
C GLN A 30 13.42 3.39 -13.71
N GLN A 31 12.38 2.98 -12.99
CA GLN A 31 11.59 3.92 -12.16
C GLN A 31 12.16 4.20 -10.76
N GLN A 32 12.97 3.30 -10.19
CA GLN A 32 13.82 3.61 -9.01
C GLN A 32 14.95 4.58 -9.40
N PHE A 33 15.49 4.43 -10.61
CA PHE A 33 16.60 5.24 -11.13
C PHE A 33 16.15 6.50 -11.90
N GLN A 34 14.86 6.74 -12.15
CA GLN A 34 14.43 8.03 -12.72
C GLN A 34 14.52 9.17 -11.69
N GLY A 35 14.68 8.86 -10.40
CA GLY A 35 15.14 9.82 -9.38
C GLY A 35 16.66 9.89 -9.22
N MET A 36 17.42 8.97 -9.83
CA MET A 36 18.88 8.84 -9.67
C MET A 36 19.53 8.51 -11.02
N SER A 37 20.09 9.53 -11.66
CA SER A 37 21.00 9.45 -12.84
C SER A 37 20.40 9.72 -14.22
N ARG A 38 19.59 10.78 -14.34
CA ARG A 38 19.75 11.73 -15.46
C ARG A 38 19.87 13.09 -14.85
N ILE A 39 20.92 13.84 -15.17
CA ILE A 39 21.11 15.22 -14.72
C ILE A 39 20.19 16.09 -15.58
N PRO A 40 19.06 16.63 -15.06
CA PRO A 40 18.31 17.65 -15.75
C PRO A 40 18.82 19.00 -15.23
N ASN A 41 19.24 19.87 -16.14
CA ASN A 41 19.80 21.17 -15.81
C ASN A 41 18.68 22.12 -15.33
N VAL A 42 18.33 22.10 -14.05
CA VAL A 42 17.40 23.05 -13.41
C VAL A 42 17.92 23.44 -12.02
N SER A 43 17.95 24.76 -11.76
CA SER A 43 18.63 25.44 -10.65
C SER A 43 18.03 25.23 -9.24
N THR A 44 16.86 24.58 -9.11
CA THR A 44 16.21 24.35 -7.81
C THR A 44 16.15 22.85 -7.49
N ARG A 45 17.29 22.30 -7.08
CA ARG A 45 17.47 20.87 -6.81
C ARG A 45 17.09 20.54 -5.37
N ILE A 46 15.84 20.15 -5.13
CA ILE A 46 15.50 19.36 -3.94
C ILE A 46 15.80 17.91 -4.31
N VAL A 47 16.97 17.40 -3.90
CA VAL A 47 17.24 15.96 -3.97
C VAL A 47 16.24 15.30 -3.03
N PRO A 48 15.33 14.43 -3.50
CA PRO A 48 14.45 13.71 -2.59
C PRO A 48 15.33 12.90 -1.66
N LYS A 49 15.24 13.18 -0.36
CA LYS A 49 15.98 12.44 0.66
C LYS A 49 15.54 10.99 0.55
N LYS A 50 16.46 10.10 0.16
CA LYS A 50 16.21 8.64 0.19
C LYS A 50 15.72 8.33 1.60
N LEU A 51 14.53 7.76 1.73
CA LEU A 51 13.98 7.28 2.99
C LEU A 51 14.80 6.04 3.38
N ILE A 52 16.04 6.27 3.82
CA ILE A 52 16.85 5.25 4.47
C ILE A 52 16.35 5.20 5.89
N MET A 53 15.84 4.05 6.30
CA MET A 53 15.42 3.86 7.66
C MET A 53 16.65 3.88 8.57
N PRO A 54 16.64 4.64 9.69
CA PRO A 54 17.78 4.67 10.59
C PRO A 54 18.09 3.29 11.18
N GLU A 55 17.10 2.40 11.22
CA GLU A 55 17.19 1.03 11.72
C GLU A 55 17.92 0.07 10.76
N THR A 56 18.09 0.44 9.49
CA THR A 56 18.70 -0.44 8.47
C THR A 56 20.22 -0.57 8.63
N GLY A 57 20.92 0.42 9.18
CA GLY A 57 22.38 0.33 9.33
C GLY A 57 23.13 0.12 7.99
N SER A 58 24.19 -0.69 8.03
CA SER A 58 25.04 -1.04 6.88
C SER A 58 24.45 -2.18 6.06
N CYS A 59 24.62 -2.17 4.73
CA CYS A 59 24.12 -3.23 3.85
C CYS A 59 24.76 -4.61 4.07
N PHE A 60 25.91 -4.67 4.74
CA PHE A 60 26.61 -5.93 5.05
C PHE A 60 26.33 -6.43 6.47
N ASP A 61 25.64 -5.64 7.29
CA ASP A 61 25.30 -5.99 8.67
C ASP A 61 23.81 -6.33 8.76
N ALA A 62 23.46 -7.21 9.70
CA ALA A 62 22.06 -7.56 9.94
C ALA A 62 21.29 -6.34 10.50
N THR A 63 20.09 -6.11 9.98
CA THR A 63 19.24 -5.00 10.45
C THR A 63 18.82 -5.19 11.91
N THR A 64 19.19 -4.23 12.76
CA THR A 64 18.82 -4.24 14.18
C THR A 64 17.46 -3.57 14.36
N VAL A 65 16.42 -4.36 14.49
CA VAL A 65 15.07 -3.84 14.72
C VAL A 65 14.81 -3.76 16.23
N SER A 66 14.41 -2.58 16.72
CA SER A 66 13.82 -2.47 18.06
C SER A 66 12.48 -3.20 18.08
N SER A 67 12.28 -4.09 19.05
CA SER A 67 11.08 -4.92 19.21
C SER A 67 9.85 -4.12 19.69
N ASN A 68 9.55 -3.00 19.05
CA ASN A 68 8.32 -2.26 19.28
C ASN A 68 7.26 -2.77 18.31
N ARG A 69 6.62 -3.89 18.65
CA ARG A 69 5.33 -4.28 18.05
C ARG A 69 4.28 -3.24 18.45
N GLN A 70 4.29 -2.09 17.80
CA GLN A 70 3.22 -1.11 17.87
C GLN A 70 2.17 -1.47 16.81
N HIS A 71 1.53 -2.65 16.95
CA HIS A 71 0.27 -2.95 16.24
C HIS A 71 -0.92 -2.18 16.85
N VAL A 72 -0.66 -1.07 17.53
CA VAL A 72 -1.66 -0.20 18.11
C VAL A 72 -1.14 1.20 17.88
N ASP A 73 -2.00 2.08 17.37
CA ASP A 73 -1.74 3.51 17.27
C ASP A 73 -1.09 4.02 18.55
N SER A 74 0.24 4.15 18.54
CA SER A 74 1.04 4.49 19.73
C SER A 74 0.91 5.95 20.12
N LYS A 75 0.16 6.72 19.35
CA LYS A 75 -0.34 8.03 19.74
C LYS A 75 -1.57 7.84 20.62
N SER A 76 -1.41 7.22 21.79
CA SER A 76 -2.41 7.29 22.85
C SER A 76 -2.67 8.77 23.14
N ARG A 77 -3.85 9.23 22.76
CA ARG A 77 -4.31 10.59 22.98
C ARG A 77 -4.44 10.80 24.48
N SER A 78 -3.43 11.37 25.13
CA SER A 78 -3.63 11.99 26.44
C SER A 78 -4.61 13.15 26.22
N PRO A 79 -5.85 13.10 26.72
CA PRO A 79 -6.70 14.27 26.67
C PRO A 79 -5.98 15.34 27.50
N GLY A 80 -5.60 16.44 26.86
CA GLY A 80 -5.21 17.64 27.59
C GLY A 80 -6.46 18.15 28.29
N VAL A 81 -6.76 17.59 29.47
CA VAL A 81 -7.78 18.10 30.38
C VAL A 81 -7.41 19.55 30.67
N ASN A 82 -8.38 20.45 30.56
CA ASN A 82 -8.23 21.89 30.74
C ASN A 82 -7.36 22.22 31.97
N SER A 83 -6.07 22.43 31.77
CA SER A 83 -5.21 22.96 32.81
C SER A 83 -5.43 24.46 32.83
N VAL A 84 -5.98 24.99 33.91
CA VAL A 84 -5.75 26.39 34.26
C VAL A 84 -4.23 26.57 34.24
N SER A 85 -3.74 27.45 33.37
CA SER A 85 -2.31 27.72 33.21
C SER A 85 -1.73 28.01 34.61
N LYS A 86 -0.79 27.19 35.07
CA LYS A 86 -0.09 27.48 36.33
C LYS A 86 0.59 28.83 36.18
N CYS A 87 0.34 29.73 37.14
CA CYS A 87 0.99 31.03 37.19
C CYS A 87 2.51 30.82 37.20
N ALA A 88 3.22 31.43 36.26
CA ALA A 88 4.67 31.31 36.18
C ALA A 88 5.29 31.96 37.42
N ARG A 89 6.34 31.33 37.99
CA ARG A 89 7.00 31.76 39.24
C ARG A 89 7.52 33.22 39.22
N PHE A 90 7.60 33.83 38.04
CA PHE A 90 8.07 35.20 37.81
C PHE A 90 7.03 36.14 37.18
N ASP A 91 5.78 35.69 37.03
CA ASP A 91 4.66 36.56 36.62
C ASP A 91 3.91 37.03 37.86
N TYR A 92 4.38 38.14 38.42
CA TYR A 92 3.67 38.86 39.48
C TYR A 92 2.82 39.97 38.87
N LEU A 93 1.59 40.12 39.36
CA LEU A 93 0.72 41.23 39.02
C LEU A 93 1.42 42.54 39.38
N ARG A 94 1.66 43.40 38.39
CA ARG A 94 2.36 44.68 38.61
C ARG A 94 1.45 45.65 39.34
N LYS A 95 2.04 46.50 40.17
CA LYS A 95 1.33 47.61 40.85
C LYS A 95 0.52 48.40 39.81
N ASP A 96 -0.75 48.69 40.13
CA ASP A 96 -1.72 49.43 39.30
C ASP A 96 -2.21 48.73 38.00
N THR A 97 -1.89 47.44 37.80
CA THR A 97 -2.40 46.63 36.68
C THR A 97 -3.52 45.64 37.06
N GLY A 98 -3.89 45.60 38.35
CA GLY A 98 -4.98 44.74 38.82
C GLY A 98 -6.32 45.45 38.77
N THR A 99 -7.24 44.99 37.91
CA THR A 99 -8.66 45.33 38.02
C THR A 99 -9.24 44.48 39.15
N GLY A 100 -9.25 45.02 40.37
CA GLY A 100 -9.86 44.36 41.54
C GLY A 100 -11.26 43.86 41.19
N GLY A 101 -11.59 42.63 41.64
CA GLY A 101 -12.71 41.80 41.18
C GLY A 101 -14.13 42.32 41.46
N LEU A 102 -14.36 43.63 41.44
CA LEU A 102 -15.67 44.26 41.60
C LEU A 102 -15.99 45.34 40.54
N ALA A 103 -15.05 45.73 39.68
CA ALA A 103 -15.29 46.78 38.68
C ALA A 103 -15.80 46.26 37.32
N GLU A 104 -16.11 44.96 37.21
CA GLU A 104 -16.34 44.32 35.92
C GLU A 104 -17.51 43.33 35.95
N LEU A 105 -18.66 43.73 36.50
CA LEU A 105 -19.94 43.04 36.24
C LEU A 105 -20.77 43.76 35.15
N GLU A 106 -20.65 45.08 35.03
CA GLU A 106 -21.37 45.85 34.00
C GLU A 106 -20.55 46.14 32.73
N LYS A 107 -19.22 46.20 32.84
CA LYS A 107 -18.35 46.47 31.68
C LYS A 107 -18.03 45.20 30.88
N SER A 108 -17.95 44.06 31.56
CA SER A 108 -17.81 42.72 30.97
C SER A 108 -19.08 42.29 30.22
N THR A 109 -20.28 42.62 30.71
CA THR A 109 -21.54 42.29 30.03
C THR A 109 -21.75 43.12 28.76
N ARG A 110 -21.39 44.41 28.76
CA ARG A 110 -21.44 45.25 27.55
C ARG A 110 -20.32 44.96 26.55
N ALA A 111 -19.12 44.63 27.01
CA ALA A 111 -18.02 44.20 26.13
C ALA A 111 -18.26 42.80 25.55
N ALA A 112 -18.84 41.87 26.31
CA ALA A 112 -19.25 40.56 25.81
C ALA A 112 -20.41 40.64 24.78
N ALA A 113 -21.27 41.65 24.87
CA ALA A 113 -22.36 41.87 23.91
C ALA A 113 -21.92 42.54 22.59
N LEU A 114 -20.76 43.22 22.55
CA LEU A 114 -20.22 43.88 21.36
C LEU A 114 -19.06 43.12 20.70
N VAL A 115 -18.38 42.23 21.42
CA VAL A 115 -17.31 41.35 20.90
C VAL A 115 -17.87 40.00 20.41
N SER A 116 -19.15 39.71 20.66
CA SER A 116 -19.83 38.51 20.17
C SER A 116 -19.97 38.42 18.63
N ASN A 117 -19.56 39.45 17.88
CA ASN A 117 -19.57 39.44 16.42
C ASN A 117 -18.18 39.48 15.74
N SER A 118 -17.07 39.48 16.49
CA SER A 118 -15.75 39.20 15.92
C SER A 118 -15.23 37.90 16.49
N ASN A 119 -15.65 36.81 15.85
CA ASN A 119 -15.29 35.44 16.14
C ASN A 119 -13.78 35.20 15.86
N THR A 120 -12.88 35.80 16.64
CA THR A 120 -11.51 35.28 16.81
C THR A 120 -11.59 34.10 17.77
N GLN A 121 -12.26 33.04 17.32
CA GLN A 121 -11.88 31.70 17.72
C GLN A 121 -10.42 31.57 17.30
N SER A 122 -9.48 31.74 18.24
CA SER A 122 -8.24 31.00 18.17
C SER A 122 -8.67 29.54 18.16
N THR A 123 -8.88 29.00 16.96
CA THR A 123 -9.21 27.62 16.76
C THR A 123 -8.02 26.88 17.37
N LYS A 124 -8.22 26.32 18.57
CA LYS A 124 -7.47 25.14 18.96
C LYS A 124 -7.87 24.14 17.89
N SER A 125 -7.16 24.14 16.77
CA SER A 125 -7.33 23.15 15.73
C SER A 125 -7.03 21.85 16.44
N GLY A 126 -8.08 21.14 16.85
CA GLY A 126 -7.93 19.78 17.32
C GLY A 126 -7.08 19.10 16.26
N LYS A 127 -5.94 18.51 16.66
CA LYS A 127 -5.07 17.80 15.73
C LYS A 127 -5.99 16.90 14.90
N GLN A 128 -6.06 17.18 13.60
CA GLN A 128 -6.98 16.51 12.70
C GLN A 128 -6.77 15.00 12.87
N PRO A 129 -7.84 14.18 12.88
CA PRO A 129 -7.69 12.74 12.91
C PRO A 129 -6.78 12.33 11.75
N GLU A 130 -5.61 11.79 12.09
CA GLU A 130 -4.52 11.39 11.21
C GLU A 130 -4.88 10.09 10.43
N ALA A 131 -6.10 10.02 9.88
CA ALA A 131 -6.59 8.87 9.13
C ALA A 131 -5.79 8.67 7.83
N TYR A 132 -5.40 9.77 7.18
CA TYR A 132 -4.70 9.75 5.89
C TYR A 132 -3.17 9.76 5.98
N SER A 133 -2.60 9.98 7.18
CA SER A 133 -1.15 10.05 7.32
C SER A 133 -0.53 8.66 7.24
N ALA A 134 0.62 8.57 6.58
CA ALA A 134 1.45 7.37 6.56
C ALA A 134 1.77 6.93 7.99
N ARG A 135 1.66 5.63 8.25
CA ARG A 135 2.03 5.03 9.53
C ARG A 135 3.51 4.68 9.52
N TYR A 136 4.11 4.69 10.70
CA TYR A 136 5.48 4.23 10.88
C TYR A 136 5.57 2.75 10.47
N ASN A 137 6.56 2.43 9.66
CA ASN A 137 6.75 1.11 9.10
C ASN A 137 8.20 0.68 9.34
N PRO A 138 8.52 0.02 10.47
CA PRO A 138 9.87 -0.48 10.72
C PRO A 138 10.26 -1.53 9.66
N PRO A 139 11.55 -1.65 9.30
CA PRO A 139 12.06 -2.65 8.37
C PRO A 139 12.21 -4.00 9.10
N ASP A 140 11.15 -4.45 9.75
CA ASP A 140 11.12 -5.67 10.57
C ASP A 140 10.50 -6.86 9.87
N THR A 141 10.45 -6.80 8.54
CA THR A 141 9.87 -7.85 7.72
C THR A 141 10.63 -9.16 7.90
N SER A 142 9.88 -10.25 7.90
CA SER A 142 10.44 -11.59 7.79
C SER A 142 11.27 -11.71 6.51
N PHE A 143 10.80 -11.13 5.40
CA PHE A 143 11.50 -11.11 4.12
C PHE A 143 12.95 -10.63 4.24
N ARG A 144 13.17 -9.47 4.88
CA ARG A 144 14.51 -8.91 5.07
C ARG A 144 15.44 -9.86 5.83
N LYS A 145 14.94 -10.47 6.92
CA LYS A 145 15.71 -11.43 7.73
C LYS A 145 16.08 -12.68 6.94
N TYR A 146 15.15 -13.24 6.17
CA TYR A 146 15.42 -14.42 5.34
C TYR A 146 16.38 -14.11 4.18
N TYR A 147 16.31 -12.90 3.63
CA TYR A 147 17.24 -12.45 2.60
C TYR A 147 18.67 -12.26 3.15
N GLU A 148 18.82 -11.58 4.28
CA GLU A 148 20.13 -11.36 4.93
C GLU A 148 20.78 -12.67 5.38
N ARG A 149 19.97 -13.66 5.81
CA ARG A 149 20.45 -15.00 6.13
C ARG A 149 20.85 -15.82 4.89
N GLY A 150 20.37 -15.45 3.70
CA GLY A 150 20.65 -16.16 2.45
C GLY A 150 19.79 -17.42 2.23
N ASP A 151 18.68 -17.56 2.97
CA ASP A 151 17.79 -18.74 2.89
C ASP A 151 16.84 -18.68 1.67
N LEU A 152 16.65 -17.49 1.07
CA LEU A 152 15.75 -17.33 -0.06
C LEU A 152 16.39 -17.82 -1.38
N PRO A 153 15.69 -18.63 -2.19
CA PRO A 153 16.21 -19.16 -3.45
C PRO A 153 16.10 -18.15 -4.61
N ILE A 154 16.42 -16.87 -4.36
CA ILE A 154 16.33 -15.77 -5.32
C ILE A 154 17.66 -15.01 -5.40
N GLN A 155 17.97 -14.48 -6.58
CA GLN A 155 19.10 -13.58 -6.82
C GLN A 155 18.71 -12.50 -7.82
N ILE A 156 19.38 -11.36 -7.74
CA ILE A 156 19.24 -10.32 -8.77
C ILE A 156 20.16 -10.70 -9.92
N ASP A 157 19.57 -10.89 -11.09
CA ASP A 157 20.30 -10.98 -12.34
C ASP A 157 20.38 -9.58 -12.98
N HIS A 158 21.61 -9.08 -13.07
CA HIS A 158 21.89 -7.76 -13.64
C HIS A 158 21.97 -7.87 -15.16
N GLY A 159 20.81 -8.02 -15.81
CA GLY A 159 20.71 -8.01 -17.27
C GLY A 159 21.05 -6.63 -17.86
N THR A 160 21.53 -6.63 -19.11
CA THR A 160 21.97 -5.42 -19.83
C THR A 160 20.87 -4.35 -20.00
N VAL A 161 19.60 -4.77 -20.08
CA VAL A 161 18.47 -3.86 -20.33
C VAL A 161 17.62 -3.64 -19.08
N ARG A 162 17.43 -4.68 -18.26
CA ARG A 162 16.63 -4.64 -17.03
C ARG A 162 17.17 -5.65 -16.04
N ASN A 163 17.09 -5.31 -14.76
CA ASN A 163 17.31 -6.29 -13.71
C ASN A 163 16.15 -7.30 -13.75
N MET A 164 16.49 -8.58 -13.61
CA MET A 164 15.55 -9.69 -13.54
C MET A 164 15.81 -10.46 -12.25
N VAL A 165 14.84 -11.28 -11.84
CA VAL A 165 15.03 -12.19 -10.72
C VAL A 165 15.45 -13.55 -11.29
N ALA A 166 16.63 -14.00 -10.88
CA ALA A 166 17.10 -15.36 -11.15
C ALA A 166 16.72 -16.25 -9.96
N TRP A 167 15.96 -17.30 -10.25
CA TRP A 167 15.59 -18.31 -9.26
C TRP A 167 16.65 -19.41 -9.21
N LYS A 168 17.14 -19.72 -8.00
CA LYS A 168 18.08 -20.84 -7.79
C LYS A 168 17.39 -22.21 -7.90
N VAL A 169 16.09 -22.25 -7.64
CA VAL A 169 15.27 -23.45 -7.62
C VAL A 169 14.03 -23.21 -8.47
N ASP A 170 13.59 -24.22 -9.23
CA ASP A 170 12.37 -24.15 -10.03
C ASP A 170 11.15 -23.78 -9.16
N ILE A 171 10.40 -22.77 -9.59
CA ILE A 171 9.23 -22.25 -8.87
C ILE A 171 8.17 -23.33 -8.64
N THR A 172 8.02 -24.27 -9.57
CA THR A 172 7.04 -25.37 -9.47
C THR A 172 7.38 -26.39 -8.39
N LYS A 173 8.64 -26.48 -7.96
CA LYS A 173 9.10 -27.40 -6.90
C LYS A 173 9.14 -26.73 -5.53
N LEU A 174 8.97 -25.41 -5.48
CA LEU A 174 8.98 -24.63 -4.25
C LEU A 174 7.76 -24.97 -3.36
N ASP A 175 7.95 -24.89 -2.03
CA ASP A 175 6.88 -24.97 -1.04
C ASP A 175 6.21 -23.60 -0.84
N PHE A 176 4.96 -23.50 -1.26
CA PHE A 176 4.22 -22.24 -1.21
C PHE A 176 3.79 -21.88 0.22
N HIS A 177 3.62 -22.85 1.12
CA HIS A 177 3.24 -22.55 2.51
C HIS A 177 4.36 -21.82 3.26
N HIS A 178 5.62 -22.15 2.97
CA HIS A 178 6.75 -21.49 3.60
C HIS A 178 7.09 -20.16 2.93
N TYR A 179 7.32 -20.16 1.61
CA TYR A 179 7.92 -19.02 0.94
C TYR A 179 6.92 -17.92 0.59
N LEU A 180 5.70 -18.26 0.13
CA LEU A 180 4.76 -17.25 -0.37
C LEU A 180 4.38 -16.21 0.70
N PRO A 181 4.05 -16.60 1.96
CA PRO A 181 3.78 -15.62 3.01
C PRO A 181 4.98 -14.71 3.32
N ILE A 182 6.21 -15.23 3.24
CA ILE A 182 7.45 -14.45 3.45
C ILE A 182 7.58 -13.36 2.37
N PHE A 183 7.35 -13.73 1.10
CA PHE A 183 7.36 -12.77 0.00
C PHE A 183 6.28 -11.70 0.16
N PHE A 184 5.06 -12.08 0.53
CA PHE A 184 3.95 -11.15 0.77
C PHE A 184 4.23 -10.19 1.96
N ASP A 185 4.93 -10.63 3.00
CA ASP A 185 5.37 -9.75 4.09
C ASP A 185 6.41 -8.71 3.61
N GLY A 186 7.19 -9.06 2.58
CA GLY A 186 8.11 -8.17 1.89
C GLY A 186 7.44 -7.05 1.08
N LEU A 187 6.13 -7.07 0.84
CA LEU A 187 5.40 -5.97 0.17
C LEU A 187 5.51 -4.64 0.91
N ARG A 188 5.77 -4.72 2.22
CA ARG A 188 5.97 -3.59 3.12
C ARG A 188 7.34 -2.92 2.95
N GLU A 189 8.28 -3.58 2.27
CA GLU A 189 9.61 -3.03 2.03
C GLU A 189 9.59 -1.89 1.01
N MET A 190 10.36 -0.85 1.34
CA MET A 190 10.50 0.36 0.54
C MET A 190 11.92 0.53 -0.02
N GLU A 191 12.90 -0.12 0.60
CA GLU A 191 14.30 0.00 0.24
C GLU A 191 14.68 -1.01 -0.86
N GLU A 192 15.45 -0.54 -1.84
CA GLU A 192 16.14 -1.44 -2.78
C GLU A 192 17.39 -2.01 -2.12
N PRO A 193 17.67 -3.32 -2.29
CA PRO A 193 17.11 -4.25 -3.28
C PRO A 193 15.84 -5.03 -2.85
N TYR A 194 15.45 -4.96 -1.57
CA TYR A 194 14.42 -5.83 -0.99
C TYR A 194 13.05 -5.65 -1.65
N ALA A 195 12.66 -4.40 -1.89
CA ALA A 195 11.35 -4.06 -2.43
C ALA A 195 11.15 -4.63 -3.86
N PHE A 196 12.18 -4.59 -4.70
CA PHE A 196 12.13 -5.17 -6.05
C PHE A 196 12.06 -6.70 -6.02
N LEU A 197 12.90 -7.33 -5.22
CA LEU A 197 12.94 -8.79 -5.09
C LEU A 197 11.62 -9.37 -4.56
N ALA A 198 11.03 -8.72 -3.54
CA ALA A 198 9.74 -9.14 -3.02
C ALA A 198 8.64 -9.02 -4.08
N GLU A 199 8.54 -7.86 -4.75
CA GLU A 199 7.49 -7.61 -5.74
C GLU A 199 7.57 -8.55 -6.95
N GLN A 200 8.78 -8.73 -7.52
CA GLN A 200 8.95 -9.62 -8.68
C GLN A 200 8.84 -11.09 -8.28
N GLY A 201 9.37 -11.47 -7.12
CA GLY A 201 9.26 -12.83 -6.61
C GLY A 201 7.80 -13.29 -6.50
N ILE A 202 6.92 -12.44 -5.97
CA ILE A 202 5.48 -12.74 -5.91
C ILE A 202 4.89 -12.90 -7.32
N LYS A 203 5.21 -12.00 -8.25
CA LYS A 203 4.68 -12.06 -9.62
C LYS A 203 5.07 -13.36 -10.31
N ASP A 204 6.33 -13.76 -10.21
CA ASP A 204 6.83 -15.00 -10.81
C ASP A 204 6.17 -16.24 -10.19
N MET A 205 6.03 -16.28 -8.86
CA MET A 205 5.34 -17.37 -8.16
C MET A 205 3.88 -17.51 -8.58
N LEU A 206 3.19 -16.38 -8.68
CA LEU A 206 1.78 -16.31 -9.03
C LEU A 206 1.50 -16.69 -10.49
N ILE A 207 2.36 -16.26 -11.43
CA ILE A 207 2.21 -16.56 -12.87
C ILE A 207 2.55 -18.02 -13.17
N ASN A 208 3.63 -18.56 -12.57
CA ASN A 208 4.16 -19.86 -12.94
C ASN A 208 3.56 -21.03 -12.15
N ALA A 209 2.95 -20.80 -10.99
CA ALA A 209 2.44 -21.85 -10.11
C ALA A 209 1.13 -21.45 -9.38
N ASN A 210 0.14 -21.02 -10.16
CA ASN A 210 -1.18 -20.62 -9.67
C ASN A 210 -1.96 -21.72 -8.92
N SER A 211 -1.81 -22.99 -9.31
CA SER A 211 -2.54 -24.12 -8.70
C SER A 211 -2.21 -24.35 -7.22
N LYS A 212 -1.05 -23.89 -6.75
CA LYS A 212 -0.60 -24.02 -5.35
C LYS A 212 -1.01 -22.84 -4.46
N VAL A 213 -1.60 -21.79 -5.03
CA VAL A 213 -1.90 -20.54 -4.30
C VAL A 213 -3.15 -20.68 -3.44
N LEU A 214 -4.18 -21.38 -3.92
CA LEU A 214 -5.48 -21.51 -3.25
C LEU A 214 -5.37 -22.03 -1.79
N PRO A 215 -4.60 -23.10 -1.48
CA PRO A 215 -4.47 -23.60 -0.10
C PRO A 215 -3.73 -22.63 0.84
N VAL A 216 -2.90 -21.74 0.30
CA VAL A 216 -2.07 -20.80 1.09
C VAL A 216 -2.79 -19.47 1.31
N LEU A 217 -3.86 -19.19 0.57
CA LEU A 217 -4.62 -17.93 0.60
C LEU A 217 -4.90 -17.40 2.03
N PRO A 218 -5.37 -18.21 3.00
CA PRO A 218 -5.64 -17.73 4.37
C PRO A 218 -4.41 -17.15 5.07
N GLN A 219 -3.21 -17.66 4.76
CA GLN A 219 -1.95 -17.19 5.34
C GLN A 219 -1.51 -15.83 4.77
N LEU A 220 -1.97 -15.48 3.57
CA LEU A 220 -1.58 -14.24 2.89
C LEU A 220 -2.37 -13.02 3.39
N ILE A 221 -3.53 -13.23 4.02
CA ILE A 221 -4.44 -12.14 4.45
C ILE A 221 -3.77 -11.20 5.46
N ILE A 222 -3.00 -11.75 6.42
CA ILE A 222 -2.33 -10.95 7.44
C ILE A 222 -1.21 -10.07 6.84
N PRO A 223 -0.26 -10.62 6.05
CA PRO A 223 0.73 -9.81 5.34
C PRO A 223 0.11 -8.70 4.47
N ILE A 224 -0.94 -9.03 3.69
CA ILE A 224 -1.65 -8.07 2.82
C ILE A 224 -2.24 -6.93 3.67
N LYS A 225 -2.96 -7.28 4.75
CA LYS A 225 -3.53 -6.31 5.68
C LYS A 225 -2.44 -5.42 6.28
N ASN A 226 -1.32 -5.98 6.69
CA ASN A 226 -0.21 -5.22 7.28
C ASN A 226 0.40 -4.24 6.27
N ALA A 227 0.61 -4.66 5.01
CA ALA A 227 1.09 -3.79 3.94
C ALA A 227 0.13 -2.63 3.66
N LEU A 228 -1.19 -2.90 3.58
CA LEU A 228 -2.20 -1.87 3.36
C LEU A 228 -2.30 -0.88 4.54
N ASN A 229 -2.14 -1.37 5.77
CA ASN A 229 -2.18 -0.54 6.97
C ASN A 229 -1.02 0.45 7.10
N THR A 230 0.05 0.31 6.33
CA THR A 230 1.14 1.31 6.29
C THR A 230 0.65 2.68 5.80
N ARG A 231 -0.43 2.72 5.00
CA ARG A 231 -0.98 3.95 4.39
C ARG A 231 0.04 4.74 3.56
N GLN A 232 1.08 4.06 3.07
CA GLN A 232 2.07 4.66 2.17
C GLN A 232 1.67 4.41 0.72
N ASN A 233 1.61 5.48 -0.09
CA ASN A 233 1.13 5.40 -1.48
C ASN A 233 1.88 4.35 -2.32
N SER A 234 3.20 4.31 -2.24
CA SER A 234 4.05 3.36 -2.96
C SER A 234 3.74 1.91 -2.62
N VAL A 235 3.61 1.60 -1.32
CA VAL A 235 3.27 0.27 -0.81
C VAL A 235 1.85 -0.12 -1.24
N LEU A 236 0.89 0.81 -1.13
CA LEU A 236 -0.49 0.59 -1.55
C LEU A 236 -0.58 0.23 -3.03
N ILE A 237 0.07 1.00 -3.91
CA ILE A 237 0.05 0.74 -5.37
C ILE A 237 0.63 -0.65 -5.68
N LYS A 238 1.78 -0.99 -5.09
CA LYS A 238 2.38 -2.33 -5.26
C LYS A 238 1.45 -3.43 -4.78
N THR A 239 0.88 -3.29 -3.59
CA THR A 239 -0.01 -4.28 -2.99
C THR A 239 -1.30 -4.47 -3.82
N LEU A 240 -1.89 -3.39 -4.32
CA LEU A 240 -3.08 -3.44 -5.19
C LEU A 240 -2.79 -4.16 -6.51
N ASN A 241 -1.66 -3.86 -7.16
CA ASN A 241 -1.24 -4.56 -8.39
C ASN A 241 -1.07 -6.06 -8.15
N ILE A 242 -0.48 -6.45 -7.00
CA ILE A 242 -0.31 -7.86 -6.63
C ILE A 242 -1.66 -8.52 -6.30
N LEU A 243 -2.60 -7.81 -5.68
CA LEU A 243 -3.96 -8.31 -5.44
C LEU A 243 -4.73 -8.55 -6.73
N GLN A 244 -4.63 -7.63 -7.71
CA GLN A 244 -5.21 -7.83 -9.04
C GLN A 244 -4.62 -9.06 -9.71
N LEU A 245 -3.30 -9.22 -9.63
CA LEU A 245 -2.63 -10.41 -10.15
C LEU A 245 -3.15 -11.67 -9.45
N LEU A 246 -3.13 -11.72 -8.12
CA LEU A 246 -3.57 -12.86 -7.30
C LEU A 246 -4.95 -13.39 -7.72
N VAL A 247 -5.90 -12.49 -7.95
CA VAL A 247 -7.28 -12.87 -8.34
C VAL A 247 -7.36 -13.30 -9.81
N THR A 248 -6.51 -12.78 -10.68
CA THR A 248 -6.50 -13.10 -12.13
C THR A 248 -5.62 -14.30 -12.50
N CYS A 249 -4.74 -14.76 -11.60
CA CYS A 249 -3.80 -15.87 -11.83
C CYS A 249 -4.47 -17.16 -12.30
N GLU A 250 -5.63 -17.49 -11.74
CA GLU A 250 -6.33 -18.74 -12.04
C GLU A 250 -7.15 -18.63 -13.33
N SER A 251 -7.87 -17.53 -13.50
CA SER A 251 -8.70 -17.25 -14.68
C SER A 251 -7.90 -17.25 -15.99
N ALA A 252 -6.60 -16.93 -15.95
CA ALA A 252 -5.73 -16.99 -17.12
C ALA A 252 -5.42 -18.41 -17.63
N THR A 253 -5.55 -19.44 -16.78
CA THR A 253 -5.11 -20.81 -17.11
C THR A 253 -6.27 -21.73 -17.50
N GLN A 254 -7.50 -21.40 -17.15
CA GLN A 254 -8.67 -22.20 -17.54
C GLN A 254 -9.03 -21.92 -19.00
N LYS A 255 -8.92 -22.95 -19.85
CA LYS A 255 -9.18 -22.90 -21.30
C LYS A 255 -10.66 -22.82 -21.68
N ASP A 256 -11.56 -23.19 -20.76
CA ASP A 256 -12.99 -23.02 -20.89
C ASP A 256 -13.41 -21.80 -20.07
N GLY A 257 -13.77 -20.70 -20.74
CA GLY A 257 -14.17 -19.42 -20.14
C GLY A 257 -15.50 -19.46 -19.36
N THR A 258 -15.85 -20.60 -18.78
CA THR A 258 -17.13 -20.86 -18.13
C THR A 258 -16.99 -20.92 -16.60
N THR A 259 -15.80 -21.17 -16.06
CA THR A 259 -15.62 -21.28 -14.61
C THR A 259 -14.95 -20.03 -14.04
N LYS A 260 -15.67 -19.31 -13.17
CA LYS A 260 -15.13 -18.18 -12.39
C LYS A 260 -14.00 -18.71 -11.49
N GLY A 261 -12.87 -18.01 -11.40
CA GLY A 261 -11.72 -18.42 -10.57
C GLY A 261 -12.09 -18.68 -9.11
N LEU A 262 -11.66 -19.80 -8.56
CA LEU A 262 -11.92 -20.22 -7.18
C LEU A 262 -11.20 -19.32 -6.17
N ILE A 263 -10.04 -18.75 -6.52
CA ILE A 263 -9.28 -17.82 -5.66
C ILE A 263 -10.12 -16.57 -5.34
N GLY A 264 -10.83 -16.01 -6.33
CA GLY A 264 -11.67 -14.83 -6.14
C GLY A 264 -12.81 -15.10 -5.17
N GLN A 265 -13.49 -16.25 -5.31
CA GLN A 265 -14.56 -16.67 -4.40
C GLN A 265 -14.04 -16.93 -2.98
N ALA A 266 -12.87 -17.58 -2.86
CA ALA A 266 -12.24 -17.84 -1.57
C ALA A 266 -11.77 -16.57 -0.85
N LEU A 267 -11.60 -15.45 -1.57
CA LEU A 267 -11.20 -14.16 -0.99
C LEU A 267 -12.37 -13.41 -0.31
N VAL A 268 -13.61 -13.68 -0.72
CA VAL A 268 -14.81 -12.95 -0.26
C VAL A 268 -14.95 -12.87 1.27
N PRO A 269 -14.76 -13.95 2.06
CA PRO A 269 -14.84 -13.89 3.52
C PRO A 269 -13.84 -12.91 4.16
N TYR A 270 -12.72 -12.64 3.47
CA TYR A 270 -11.62 -11.81 3.96
C TYR A 270 -11.73 -10.33 3.57
N TYR A 271 -12.73 -9.93 2.77
CA TYR A 271 -12.94 -8.53 2.38
C TYR A 271 -13.03 -7.58 3.58
N ARG A 272 -13.61 -8.03 4.71
CA ARG A 272 -13.69 -7.25 5.95
C ARG A 272 -12.34 -6.81 6.50
N GLN A 273 -11.28 -7.57 6.22
CA GLN A 273 -9.93 -7.27 6.72
C GLN A 273 -9.14 -6.36 5.78
N ILE A 274 -9.44 -6.40 4.48
CA ILE A 274 -8.65 -5.78 3.41
C ILE A 274 -9.27 -4.44 2.97
N LEU A 275 -10.59 -4.42 2.72
CA LEU A 275 -11.28 -3.29 2.11
C LEU A 275 -11.41 -2.01 2.98
N PRO A 276 -11.33 -2.01 4.33
CA PRO A 276 -11.43 -0.77 5.09
C PRO A 276 -10.42 0.31 4.67
N VAL A 277 -9.23 -0.09 4.23
CA VAL A 277 -8.19 0.84 3.75
C VAL A 277 -8.58 1.47 2.40
N PHE A 278 -9.30 0.73 1.54
CA PHE A 278 -9.70 1.23 0.21
C PHE A 278 -10.68 2.38 0.35
N ASN A 279 -11.60 2.30 1.32
CA ASN A 279 -12.58 3.35 1.58
C ASN A 279 -11.93 4.70 1.95
N ILE A 280 -10.77 4.67 2.63
CA ILE A 280 -10.03 5.89 2.97
C ILE A 280 -9.50 6.55 1.69
N PHE A 281 -8.98 5.76 0.75
CA PHE A 281 -8.23 6.29 -0.41
C PHE A 281 -9.00 6.32 -1.73
N ILE A 282 -10.25 5.86 -1.77
CA ILE A 282 -11.03 5.76 -3.01
C ILE A 282 -11.20 7.11 -3.74
N ARG A 283 -11.26 8.22 -3.00
CA ARG A 283 -11.39 9.57 -3.57
C ARG A 283 -10.06 10.26 -3.84
N LYS A 284 -8.93 9.57 -3.61
CA LYS A 284 -7.59 10.12 -3.85
C LYS A 284 -7.25 10.02 -5.33
N ASN A 285 -7.82 10.93 -6.11
CA ASN A 285 -7.54 11.08 -7.53
C ASN A 285 -6.93 12.45 -7.82
N ASP A 286 -6.03 12.50 -8.80
CA ASP A 286 -5.37 13.73 -9.21
C ASP A 286 -6.27 14.44 -10.23
N ASN A 287 -6.92 15.54 -9.81
CA ASN A 287 -7.75 16.34 -10.70
C ASN A 287 -6.87 17.37 -11.44
N ILE A 288 -6.57 17.08 -12.71
CA ILE A 288 -5.69 17.92 -13.55
C ILE A 288 -6.49 18.88 -14.46
N GLY A 289 -7.81 19.00 -14.27
CA GLY A 289 -8.66 19.89 -15.06
C GLY A 289 -8.62 19.55 -16.55
N ASP A 290 -8.31 20.54 -17.39
CA ASP A 290 -8.19 20.40 -18.85
C ASP A 290 -6.79 19.91 -19.31
N ALA A 291 -5.86 19.72 -18.37
CA ALA A 291 -4.52 19.22 -18.70
C ALA A 291 -4.50 17.69 -18.80
N MET A 292 -3.66 17.16 -19.69
CA MET A 292 -3.53 15.73 -19.92
C MET A 292 -2.60 15.06 -18.91
N ASP A 293 -3.01 13.93 -18.34
CA ASP A 293 -2.14 13.10 -17.50
C ASP A 293 -1.17 12.27 -18.37
N TYR A 294 0.13 12.54 -18.25
CA TYR A 294 1.18 11.78 -18.94
C TYR A 294 1.68 10.54 -18.15
N SER A 295 1.26 10.40 -16.89
CA SER A 295 1.68 9.30 -16.00
C SER A 295 0.77 8.07 -16.07
N GLN A 296 -0.23 8.07 -16.96
CA GLN A 296 -1.18 6.97 -17.16
C GLN A 296 -0.51 5.60 -17.35
N ARG A 297 0.58 5.55 -18.15
CA ARG A 297 1.34 4.31 -18.38
C ARG A 297 1.91 3.72 -17.09
N LYS A 298 2.21 4.56 -16.09
CA LYS A 298 2.78 4.15 -14.81
C LYS A 298 1.73 3.69 -13.79
N LYS A 299 0.43 3.92 -14.06
CA LYS A 299 -0.71 3.56 -13.18
C LYS A 299 -0.46 3.92 -11.69
N LEU A 300 -0.04 5.17 -11.44
CA LEU A 300 0.28 5.64 -10.09
C LEU A 300 -0.92 6.24 -9.35
N ASN A 301 -2.01 6.55 -10.07
CA ASN A 301 -3.22 7.12 -9.48
C ASN A 301 -3.90 6.07 -8.60
N LEU A 302 -3.95 6.35 -7.29
CA LEU A 302 -4.41 5.38 -6.31
C LEU A 302 -5.93 5.15 -6.39
N GLY A 303 -6.72 6.21 -6.60
CA GLY A 303 -8.18 6.11 -6.75
C GLY A 303 -8.60 5.21 -7.91
N ASP A 304 -8.03 5.44 -9.10
CA ASP A 304 -8.30 4.63 -10.29
C ASP A 304 -7.91 3.16 -10.08
N LEU A 305 -6.76 2.92 -9.43
CA LEU A 305 -6.27 1.57 -9.16
C LEU A 305 -7.17 0.83 -8.16
N ILE A 306 -7.67 1.52 -7.13
CA ILE A 306 -8.63 0.95 -6.18
C ILE A 306 -9.92 0.56 -6.90
N GLN A 307 -10.46 1.45 -7.74
CA GLN A 307 -11.66 1.19 -8.50
C GLN A 307 -11.50 -0.04 -9.41
N GLN A 308 -10.42 -0.11 -10.20
CA GLN A 308 -10.08 -1.27 -11.01
C GLN A 308 -9.95 -2.57 -10.19
N THR A 309 -9.38 -2.48 -8.98
CA THR A 309 -9.23 -3.65 -8.10
C THR A 309 -10.58 -4.16 -7.59
N LEU A 310 -11.49 -3.26 -7.21
CA LEU A 310 -12.85 -3.61 -6.76
C LEU A 310 -13.66 -4.27 -7.88
N GLU A 311 -13.52 -3.80 -9.12
CA GLU A 311 -14.16 -4.38 -10.30
C GLU A 311 -13.66 -5.81 -10.58
N ILE A 312 -12.35 -6.03 -10.47
CA ILE A 312 -11.75 -7.36 -10.60
C ILE A 312 -12.23 -8.30 -9.48
N PHE A 313 -12.40 -7.78 -8.26
CA PHE A 313 -12.92 -8.54 -7.12
C PHE A 313 -14.39 -8.91 -7.28
N GLU A 314 -15.21 -8.03 -7.86
CA GLU A 314 -16.61 -8.32 -8.17
C GLU A 314 -16.73 -9.36 -9.29
N THR A 315 -15.95 -9.19 -10.37
CA THR A 315 -16.03 -10.06 -11.56
C THR A 315 -15.60 -11.50 -11.24
N ASN A 316 -14.58 -11.69 -10.40
CA ASN A 316 -14.04 -13.01 -10.06
C ASN A 316 -14.55 -13.57 -8.72
N GLY A 317 -15.22 -12.76 -7.89
CA GLY A 317 -15.63 -13.13 -6.53
C GLY A 317 -16.93 -13.93 -6.43
N GLY A 318 -17.65 -14.11 -7.53
CA GLY A 318 -18.95 -14.80 -7.54
C GLY A 318 -20.10 -13.90 -7.08
N ASP A 319 -21.26 -14.51 -6.86
CA ASP A 319 -22.53 -13.78 -6.78
C ASP A 319 -22.67 -12.97 -5.48
N ASP A 320 -22.03 -13.42 -4.39
CA ASP A 320 -22.03 -12.75 -3.09
C ASP A 320 -20.97 -11.63 -2.96
N ALA A 321 -20.09 -11.46 -3.95
CA ALA A 321 -18.98 -10.51 -3.87
C ALA A 321 -19.47 -9.06 -3.74
N PHE A 322 -20.44 -8.67 -4.56
CA PHE A 322 -20.96 -7.30 -4.57
C PHE A 322 -21.56 -6.88 -3.23
N ILE A 323 -22.38 -7.74 -2.60
CA ILE A 323 -23.02 -7.44 -1.30
C ILE A 323 -21.97 -7.19 -0.23
N ASN A 324 -20.92 -8.03 -0.18
CA ASN A 324 -19.83 -7.89 0.78
C ASN A 324 -18.98 -6.63 0.52
N ILE A 325 -18.71 -6.30 -0.74
CA ILE A 325 -17.99 -5.07 -1.12
C ILE A 325 -18.83 -3.83 -0.75
N LYS A 326 -20.13 -3.82 -1.08
CA LYS A 326 -21.03 -2.69 -0.82
C LYS A 326 -21.21 -2.40 0.66
N TYR A 327 -21.21 -3.43 1.50
CA TYR A 327 -21.26 -3.29 2.95
C TYR A 327 -20.04 -2.54 3.51
N LEU A 328 -18.86 -2.74 2.92
CA LEU A 328 -17.60 -2.16 3.39
C LEU A 328 -17.24 -0.84 2.70
N VAL A 329 -17.60 -0.70 1.43
CA VAL A 329 -17.37 0.48 0.60
C VAL A 329 -18.72 0.97 0.07
N PRO A 330 -19.45 1.81 0.84
CA PRO A 330 -20.80 2.23 0.47
C PRO A 330 -20.87 3.02 -0.84
N THR A 331 -19.77 3.65 -1.24
CA THR A 331 -19.65 4.47 -2.47
C THR A 331 -19.45 3.64 -3.73
N TYR A 332 -19.13 2.35 -3.63
CA TYR A 332 -18.91 1.51 -4.80
C TYR A 332 -20.22 1.24 -5.55
N GLN A 333 -20.15 1.21 -6.89
CA GLN A 333 -21.26 0.90 -7.79
C GLN A 333 -20.88 -0.34 -8.61
N SER A 334 -21.84 -1.26 -8.76
CA SER A 334 -21.63 -2.51 -9.51
C SER A 334 -21.37 -2.21 -10.99
N VAL A 335 -20.45 -2.96 -11.57
CA VAL A 335 -20.18 -2.95 -13.02
C VAL A 335 -20.91 -4.09 -13.74
N CYS A 336 -21.21 -5.19 -13.05
CA CYS A 336 -21.78 -6.40 -13.65
C CYS A 336 -23.32 -6.44 -13.67
N LEU A 337 -24.01 -5.62 -12.86
CA LEU A 337 -25.46 -5.65 -12.66
C LEU A 337 -26.23 -4.57 -13.45
N ASN A 338 -25.78 -4.20 -14.65
CA ASN A 338 -26.49 -3.27 -15.52
C ASN A 338 -27.34 -3.96 -16.59
#